data_AF-A0A194AG07-F1
#
_entry.id   AF-A0A194AG07-F1
#
_cell.length_a   1.000
_cell.length_b   1.000
_cell.length_c   1.000
_cell.angle_alpha   90.00
_cell.angle_beta   90.00
_cell.angle_gamma   90.00
#
_symmetry.space_group_name_H-M   'P 1'
#
loop_
_entity.id
_entity.type
_entity.pdbx_description
1 polymer ?
#
loop_
_entity_poly.entity_id
_entity_poly.type
_entity_poly.pdbx_seq_one_letter_code
_entity_poly.pdbx_strand_id
1 'polypeptide(L)'
;MQTETTFAFLLEAMSPCTETFFSRSYTYDQSGICLDDPVGLIGQMEKCRKTMLEAVVWANGKYIGGTWFDVTHQKWTAELFDMTWNTATDCPQPVRLFADHFQKMT
;
A
#
# COMPACT_ATOMS: atom_id res chain seq x y z
N MET A 1 -18.83 6.05 -24.52
CA MET A 1 -18.38 5.08 -23.51
C MET A 1 -17.19 5.72 -22.80
N GLN A 2 -17.36 6.16 -21.56
CA GLN A 2 -16.21 6.53 -20.73
C GLN A 2 -15.51 5.23 -20.36
N THR A 3 -14.25 5.08 -20.76
CA THR A 3 -13.38 4.03 -20.27
C THR A 3 -13.15 4.27 -18.78
N GLU A 4 -13.78 3.46 -17.93
CA GLU A 4 -13.51 3.40 -16.50
C GLU A 4 -12.02 3.10 -16.33
N THR A 5 -11.24 4.12 -15.98
CA THR A 5 -9.81 3.94 -15.76
C THR A 5 -9.66 3.32 -14.38
N THR A 6 -9.22 2.07 -14.35
CA THR A 6 -8.90 1.36 -13.12
C THR A 6 -7.39 1.35 -12.91
N PHE A 7 -6.97 1.34 -11.65
CA PHE A 7 -5.56 1.30 -11.27
C PHE A 7 -5.29 0.07 -10.42
N ALA A 8 -4.24 -0.68 -10.76
CA ALA A 8 -3.86 -1.90 -10.05
C ALA A 8 -2.55 -1.72 -9.29
N PHE A 9 -2.55 -2.15 -8.03
CA PHE A 9 -1.37 -2.21 -7.18
C PHE A 9 -1.11 -3.63 -6.73
N LEU A 10 0.16 -4.03 -6.68
CA LEU A 10 0.58 -5.33 -6.20
C LEU A 10 1.29 -5.16 -4.85
N LEU A 11 0.76 -5.77 -3.80
CA LEU A 11 1.45 -5.91 -2.51
C LEU A 11 2.11 -7.28 -2.45
N GLU A 12 3.39 -7.31 -2.15
CA GLU A 12 4.20 -8.51 -1.97
C GLU A 12 4.81 -8.48 -0.56
N ALA A 13 4.58 -9.50 0.26
CA ALA A 13 5.09 -9.53 1.62
C ALA A 13 5.82 -10.83 1.94
N MET A 14 6.89 -10.71 2.72
CA MET A 14 7.72 -11.84 3.19
C MET A 14 7.56 -12.03 4.69
N SER A 15 7.19 -13.24 5.10
CA SER A 15 7.20 -13.65 6.51
C SER A 15 8.58 -14.16 6.92
N PRO A 16 9.19 -13.61 7.99
CA PRO A 16 10.49 -14.08 8.48
C PRO A 16 10.42 -15.48 9.11
N CYS A 17 9.24 -15.96 9.50
CA CYS A 17 9.09 -17.21 10.25
C CYS A 17 8.69 -18.42 9.39
N THR A 18 8.30 -18.24 8.13
CA THR A 18 7.69 -19.34 7.36
C THR A 18 8.05 -19.38 5.87
N GLU A 19 8.96 -18.54 5.38
CA GLU A 19 9.23 -18.35 3.93
C GLU A 19 7.94 -18.18 3.09
N THR A 20 6.86 -17.76 3.73
CA THR A 20 5.56 -17.65 3.08
C THR A 20 5.49 -16.29 2.45
N PHE A 21 5.50 -16.29 1.12
CA PHE A 21 5.21 -15.14 0.31
C PHE A 21 3.70 -15.05 0.10
N PHE A 22 3.11 -13.87 0.32
CA PHE A 22 1.79 -13.60 -0.21
C PHE A 22 1.84 -12.40 -1.13
N SER A 23 1.08 -12.51 -2.22
CA SER A 23 0.94 -11.46 -3.21
C SER A 23 -0.53 -11.20 -3.44
N ARG A 24 -0.93 -9.92 -3.45
CA ARG A 24 -2.32 -9.53 -3.68
C ARG A 24 -2.38 -8.26 -4.52
N SER A 25 -3.25 -8.30 -5.53
CA SER A 25 -3.58 -7.13 -6.35
C SER A 25 -4.77 -6.36 -5.75
N TYR A 26 -4.74 -5.05 -5.88
CA TYR A 26 -5.81 -4.14 -5.47
C TYR A 26 -6.14 -3.17 -6.60
N THR A 27 -7.40 -3.17 -6.99
CA THR A 27 -7.96 -2.38 -8.08
C THR A 27 -8.76 -1.22 -7.51
N TYR A 28 -8.51 -0.03 -8.02
CA TYR A 28 -9.18 1.20 -7.60
C TYR A 28 -9.91 1.83 -8.76
N ASP A 29 -11.07 2.43 -8.48
CA ASP A 29 -11.76 3.32 -9.41
C ASP A 29 -11.13 4.73 -9.42
N GLN A 30 -11.62 5.60 -10.31
CA GLN A 30 -11.17 6.99 -10.42
C GLN A 30 -11.49 7.84 -9.17
N SER A 31 -12.40 7.39 -8.31
CA SER A 31 -12.77 8.05 -7.04
C SER A 31 -11.87 7.62 -5.88
N GLY A 32 -10.91 6.71 -6.11
CA GLY A 32 -10.01 6.18 -5.09
C GLY A 32 -10.65 5.11 -4.20
N ILE A 33 -11.77 4.51 -4.62
CA ILE A 33 -12.41 3.40 -3.90
C ILE A 33 -11.80 2.08 -4.38
N CYS A 34 -11.36 1.25 -3.42
CA CYS A 34 -10.88 -0.09 -3.69
C CYS A 34 -12.08 -0.98 -4.05
N LEU A 35 -12.02 -1.62 -5.22
CA LEU A 35 -13.07 -2.49 -5.75
C LEU A 35 -12.97 -3.93 -5.21
N ASP A 36 -11.78 -4.35 -4.77
CA ASP A 36 -11.49 -5.74 -4.42
C ASP A 36 -11.57 -6.06 -2.92
N ASP A 37 -11.41 -5.04 -2.06
CA ASP A 37 -11.32 -5.22 -0.60
C ASP A 37 -11.74 -3.91 0.10
N PRO A 38 -12.73 -3.94 1.02
CA PRO A 38 -13.13 -2.74 1.77
C PRO A 38 -12.00 -2.15 2.64
N VAL A 39 -10.99 -2.95 3.01
CA VAL A 39 -9.80 -2.49 3.74
C VAL A 39 -8.79 -1.83 2.79
N GLY A 40 -8.74 -2.30 1.54
CA GLY A 40 -7.82 -1.83 0.50
C GLY A 40 -6.33 -2.05 0.80
N LEU A 41 -5.48 -1.58 -0.11
CA LEU A 41 -4.03 -1.65 0.00
C LEU A 41 -3.50 -1.05 1.30
N ILE A 42 -3.90 0.19 1.63
CA ILE A 42 -3.38 0.91 2.81
C ILE A 42 -3.66 0.14 4.10
N GLY A 43 -4.89 -0.34 4.28
CA GLY A 43 -5.21 -1.08 5.49
C GLY A 43 -4.47 -2.43 5.56
N GLN A 44 -4.08 -3.00 4.43
CA GLN A 44 -3.28 -4.23 4.38
C GLN A 44 -1.80 -3.95 4.65
N MET A 45 -1.26 -2.83 4.17
CA MET A 45 0.07 -2.34 4.56
C MET A 45 0.13 -2.05 6.06
N GLU A 46 -0.92 -1.43 6.62
CA GLU A 46 -0.99 -1.17 8.06
C GLU A 46 -1.02 -2.47 8.88
N LYS A 47 -1.66 -3.52 8.37
CA LYS A 47 -1.55 -4.86 8.99
C LYS A 47 -0.11 -5.35 8.92
N CYS A 48 0.54 -5.32 7.76
CA CYS A 48 1.93 -5.76 7.59
C CYS A 48 2.86 -5.05 8.57
N ARG A 49 2.74 -3.72 8.68
CA ARG A 49 3.51 -2.90 9.62
C ARG A 49 3.29 -3.32 11.08
N LYS A 50 2.03 -3.50 11.50
CA LYS A 50 1.70 -3.94 12.87
C LYS A 50 2.21 -5.35 13.17
N THR A 51 2.22 -6.22 12.16
CA THR A 51 2.68 -7.61 12.29
C THR A 51 4.17 -7.78 12.00
N MET A 52 4.92 -6.68 11.84
CA MET A 52 6.37 -6.73 11.63
C MET A 52 6.76 -7.52 10.38
N LEU A 53 5.98 -7.37 9.31
CA LEU A 53 6.24 -8.00 8.02
C LEU A 53 6.88 -6.97 7.09
N GLU A 54 7.92 -7.39 6.37
CA GLU A 54 8.44 -6.62 5.25
C GLU A 54 7.55 -6.84 4.03
N ALA A 55 7.23 -5.75 3.36
CA ALA A 55 6.42 -5.77 2.16
C ALA A 55 6.86 -4.72 1.16
N VAL A 56 6.57 -4.96 -0.10
CA VAL A 56 6.84 -4.07 -1.22
C VAL A 56 5.55 -3.87 -2.00
N VAL A 57 5.32 -2.64 -2.44
CA VAL A 57 4.18 -2.26 -3.26
C VAL A 57 4.66 -1.80 -4.63
N TRP A 58 4.07 -2.40 -5.66
CA TRP A 58 4.33 -2.08 -7.05
C TRP A 58 3.10 -1.49 -7.74
N ALA A 59 3.32 -0.56 -8.66
CA ALA A 59 2.34 -0.09 -9.64
C ALA A 59 3.00 -0.01 -11.01
N ASN A 60 2.43 -0.66 -12.04
CA ASN A 60 2.97 -0.67 -13.40
C ASN A 60 4.49 -0.99 -13.46
N GLY A 61 4.93 -1.96 -12.65
CA GLY A 61 6.33 -2.37 -12.55
C GLY A 61 7.27 -1.39 -11.84
N LYS A 62 6.74 -0.32 -11.23
CA LYS A 62 7.51 0.65 -10.43
C LYS A 62 7.26 0.45 -8.95
N TYR A 63 8.33 0.54 -8.17
CA TYR A 63 8.25 0.61 -6.72
C TYR A 63 7.54 1.90 -6.32
N ILE A 64 6.55 1.78 -5.44
CA ILE A 64 5.81 2.94 -4.92
C ILE A 64 5.70 2.95 -3.40
N GLY A 65 6.24 1.95 -2.70
CA GLY A 65 6.22 1.92 -1.23
C GLY A 65 6.33 0.51 -0.67
N GLY A 66 6.09 0.36 0.63
CA GLY A 66 6.26 -0.90 1.33
C GLY A 66 6.17 -0.78 2.84
N THR A 67 6.64 -1.82 3.54
CA THR A 67 6.84 -1.85 4.99
C THR A 67 8.23 -2.38 5.32
N TRP A 68 8.92 -1.73 6.26
CA TRP A 68 10.28 -2.10 6.68
C TRP A 68 10.55 -1.65 8.11
N PHE A 69 11.62 -2.17 8.69
CA PHE A 69 12.11 -1.72 10.00
C PHE A 69 13.08 -0.55 9.84
N ASP A 70 12.71 0.62 10.34
CA ASP A 70 13.61 1.78 10.42
C ASP A 70 14.55 1.63 11.61
N VAL A 71 15.82 1.31 11.32
CA VAL A 71 16.87 1.11 12.33
C VAL A 71 17.25 2.40 13.07
N THR A 72 17.05 3.57 12.45
CA THR A 72 17.40 4.87 13.03
C THR A 72 16.42 5.21 14.16
N HIS A 73 15.13 5.02 13.90
CA HIS A 73 14.07 5.32 14.85
C HIS A 73 13.59 4.11 15.66
N GLN A 74 14.11 2.91 15.35
CA GLN A 74 13.74 1.62 15.93
C GLN A 74 12.23 1.32 15.87
N LYS A 75 11.62 1.52 14.70
CA LYS A 75 10.17 1.36 14.50
C LYS A 75 9.87 0.68 13.17
N TRP A 76 8.77 -0.06 13.15
CA TRP A 76 8.17 -0.54 11.89
C TRP A 76 7.45 0.60 11.20
N THR A 77 7.85 0.81 9.96
CA THR A 77 7.45 1.92 9.11
C THR A 77 6.74 1.37 7.89
N ALA A 78 5.74 2.11 7.42
CA ALA A 78 5.15 1.91 6.12
C ALA A 78 5.29 3.19 5.32
N GLU A 79 5.50 3.07 4.01
CA GLU A 79 5.35 4.20 3.06
C GLU A 79 4.55 3.78 1.86
N LEU A 80 3.86 4.77 1.30
CA LEU A 80 3.21 4.65 0.02
C LEU A 80 3.24 6.02 -0.65
N PHE A 81 3.77 6.07 -1.87
CA PHE A 81 4.15 7.28 -2.57
C PHE A 81 5.08 8.17 -1.71
N ASP A 82 4.65 9.38 -1.37
CA ASP A 82 5.42 10.36 -0.58
C ASP A 82 4.98 10.40 0.89
N MET A 83 4.17 9.44 1.36
CA MET A 83 3.69 9.39 2.74
C MET A 83 4.32 8.24 3.49
N THR A 84 4.74 8.54 4.72
CA THR A 84 5.34 7.59 5.64
C THR A 84 4.55 7.59 6.94
N TRP A 85 4.31 6.41 7.53
CA TRP A 85 3.66 6.31 8.83
C TRP A 85 4.24 5.19 9.69
N ASN A 86 4.27 5.46 11.00
CA ASN A 86 4.85 4.58 12.01
C ASN A 86 3.84 4.22 13.11
N THR A 87 2.65 4.84 13.08
CA THR A 87 1.58 4.60 14.04
C THR A 87 0.24 4.46 13.33
N ALA A 88 -0.75 3.90 14.01
CA ALA A 88 -2.11 3.80 13.48
C ALA A 88 -2.77 5.17 13.29
N THR A 89 -2.35 6.18 14.06
CA THR A 89 -2.86 7.56 13.97
C THR A 89 -2.36 8.26 12.72
N ASP A 90 -1.12 7.96 12.33
CA ASP A 90 -0.48 8.54 11.13
C ASP A 90 -0.86 7.77 9.86
N CYS A 91 -1.52 6.61 10.00
CA CYS A 91 -1.97 5.80 8.87
C CYS A 91 -2.98 6.60 8.01
N PRO A 92 -2.69 6.78 6.72
CA PRO A 92 -3.53 7.61 5.88
C PRO A 92 -4.88 6.94 5.59
N GLN A 93 -5.88 7.76 5.27
CA GLN A 93 -7.20 7.27 4.89
C GLN A 93 -7.21 6.86 3.40
N PRO A 94 -7.68 5.64 3.05
CA PRO A 94 -7.60 5.10 1.69
C PRO A 94 -8.11 6.03 0.59
N VAL A 95 -9.27 6.67 0.80
CA VAL A 95 -9.95 7.45 -0.24
C VAL A 95 -9.17 8.70 -0.66
N ARG A 96 -8.49 9.37 0.29
CA ARG A 96 -7.78 10.63 -0.02
C ARG A 96 -6.47 10.40 -0.78
N LEU A 97 -5.81 9.29 -0.51
CA LEU A 97 -4.45 9.03 -0.98
C LEU A 97 -4.37 8.92 -2.50
N PHE A 98 -5.33 8.19 -3.05
CA PHE A 98 -5.33 7.79 -4.44
C PHE A 98 -5.86 8.91 -5.35
N ALA A 99 -6.83 9.70 -4.89
CA ALA A 99 -7.32 10.87 -5.63
C ALA A 99 -6.19 11.88 -5.96
N ASP A 100 -5.29 12.15 -5.00
CA ASP A 100 -4.22 13.14 -5.15
C ASP A 100 -3.01 12.62 -5.97
N HIS A 101 -2.77 11.31 -5.97
CA HIS A 101 -1.60 10.71 -6.63
C HIS A 101 -1.92 10.19 -8.04
N PHE A 102 -3.17 9.82 -8.34
CA PHE A 102 -3.54 9.38 -9.69
C PHE A 102 -3.44 10.50 -10.73
N GLN A 103 -3.71 11.76 -10.36
CA GLN A 103 -3.53 12.91 -11.26
C GLN A 103 -2.08 13.13 -11.70
N LYS A 104 -1.10 12.62 -10.94
CA LYS A 104 0.34 12.79 -11.22
C LYS A 104 0.93 11.65 -12.06
N MET A 105 0.20 10.54 -12.23
CA MET A 105 0.64 9.36 -12.96
C MET A 105 0.09 9.28 -14.39
N THR A 106 -0.86 10.16 -14.75
CA THR A 106 -1.37 10.40 -16.12
C THR A 106 -0.63 11.54 -16.79
#